data_AF-F0Q5E4-F1
#
_entry.id   AF-F0Q5E4-F1
#
_cell.length_a   1.000
_cell.length_b   1.000
_cell.length_c   1.000
_cell.angle_alpha   90.00
_cell.angle_beta   90.00
_cell.angle_gamma   90.00
#
_symmetry.space_group_name_H-M   'P 1'
#
loop_
_entity.id
_entity.type
_entity.pdbx_description
1 polymer ?
#
loop_
_entity_poly.entity_id
_entity_poly.type
_entity_poly.pdbx_seq_one_letter_code
_entity_poly.pdbx_strand_id
1 'polypeptide(L)'
;MSTIKGLRTLVRLKARRTEQAEAALQDSIQALKGEEEALAQAQAEESHARDAERARRERLASATSAGSCFVANDAITLQMLVSEAQGRSAEAERHAAQAQGRVEAAREQVRLRDAAVRRAQRQLEATRERLEQALAAAERAQEDAQDEEAEETAVARMLAAARQGRRTGARSGASRAVEV
;
A
#
# COMPACT_ATOMS: atom_id res chain seq x y z
N MET A 1 -19.78 24.25 2.09
CA MET A 1 -18.83 23.67 1.10
C MET A 1 -19.62 22.70 0.23
N SER A 2 -19.53 22.77 -1.10
CA SER A 2 -20.26 21.83 -1.96
C SER A 2 -19.76 20.39 -1.79
N THR A 3 -20.66 19.41 -1.84
CA THR A 3 -20.38 17.98 -1.69
C THR A 3 -19.25 17.52 -2.63
N ILE A 4 -19.21 18.03 -3.86
CA ILE A 4 -18.16 17.78 -4.85
C ILE A 4 -16.78 18.28 -4.38
N LYS A 5 -16.70 19.48 -3.79
CA LYS A 5 -15.43 20.03 -3.27
C LYS A 5 -14.90 19.15 -2.12
N GLY A 6 -15.78 18.67 -1.25
CA GLY A 6 -15.43 17.72 -0.19
C GLY A 6 -14.89 16.39 -0.74
N LEU A 7 -15.57 15.81 -1.73
CA LEU A 7 -15.15 14.57 -2.37
C LEU A 7 -13.81 14.72 -3.11
N ARG A 8 -13.56 15.83 -3.81
CA ARG A 8 -12.25 16.12 -4.44
C ARG A 8 -11.12 16.14 -3.42
N THR A 9 -11.33 16.78 -2.26
CA THR A 9 -10.35 16.78 -1.17
C THR A 9 -10.13 15.37 -0.62
N LEU A 10 -11.20 14.60 -0.45
CA LEU A 10 -11.10 13.23 0.06
C LEU A 10 -10.34 12.31 -0.90
N VAL A 11 -10.56 12.42 -2.22
CA VAL A 11 -9.78 11.69 -3.24
C VAL A 11 -8.29 12.02 -3.11
N ARG A 12 -7.91 13.30 -2.99
CA ARG A 12 -6.50 13.70 -2.82
C ARG A 12 -5.90 13.13 -1.53
N LEU A 13 -6.63 13.20 -0.43
CA LEU A 13 -6.19 12.64 0.85
C LEU A 13 -5.97 11.13 0.77
N LYS A 14 -6.91 10.42 0.14
CA LYS A 14 -6.83 8.97 -0.04
C LYS A 14 -5.68 8.58 -0.98
N ALA A 15 -5.45 9.34 -2.04
CA ALA A 15 -4.31 9.12 -2.95
C ALA A 15 -2.98 9.23 -2.20
N ARG A 16 -2.79 10.31 -1.43
CA ARG A 16 -1.59 10.47 -0.58
C ARG A 16 -1.42 9.34 0.43
N ARG A 17 -2.52 8.83 1.00
CA ARG A 17 -2.47 7.70 1.93
C ARG A 17 -2.09 6.40 1.24
N THR A 18 -2.50 6.20 -0.02
CA THR A 18 -2.07 5.07 -0.84
C THR A 18 -0.57 5.15 -1.11
N GLU A 19 -0.06 6.31 -1.53
CA GLU A 19 1.39 6.54 -1.73
C GLU A 19 2.20 6.25 -0.45
N GLN A 20 1.71 6.67 0.72
CA GLN A 20 2.35 6.37 2.00
C GLN A 20 2.36 4.86 2.33
N ALA A 21 1.27 4.15 1.99
CA ALA A 21 1.20 2.70 2.20
C ALA A 21 2.16 1.96 1.25
N GLU A 22 2.28 2.42 0.00
CA GLU A 22 3.21 1.88 -0.99
C GLU A 22 4.67 2.12 -0.58
N ALA A 23 5.00 3.32 -0.08
CA ALA A 23 6.32 3.60 0.49
C ALA A 23 6.64 2.65 1.66
N ALA A 24 5.72 2.48 2.60
CA ALA A 24 5.90 1.56 3.73
C ALA A 24 6.05 0.09 3.30
N LEU A 25 5.41 -0.33 2.20
CA LEU A 25 5.61 -1.64 1.60
C LEU A 25 7.03 -1.77 1.04
N GLN A 26 7.53 -0.77 0.31
CA GLN A 26 8.89 -0.77 -0.22
C GLN A 26 9.94 -0.83 0.91
N ASP A 27 9.75 -0.04 1.98
CA ASP A 27 10.62 -0.09 3.15
C ASP A 27 10.63 -1.49 3.79
N SER A 28 9.47 -2.15 3.86
CA SER A 28 9.36 -3.51 4.41
C SER A 28 10.01 -4.56 3.51
N ILE A 29 9.94 -4.40 2.18
CA ILE A 29 10.63 -5.27 1.23
C ILE A 29 12.15 -5.10 1.36
N GLN A 30 12.63 -3.87 1.52
CA GLN A 30 14.05 -3.61 1.71
C GLN A 30 14.55 -4.17 3.05
N ALA A 31 13.76 -4.04 4.12
CA ALA A 31 14.05 -4.67 5.41
C ALA A 31 14.12 -6.20 5.30
N LEU A 32 13.19 -6.83 4.58
CA LEU A 32 13.20 -8.28 4.33
C LEU A 32 14.50 -8.72 3.65
N LYS A 33 14.95 -8.00 2.61
CA LYS A 33 16.23 -8.31 1.95
C LYS A 33 17.41 -8.26 2.93
N GLY A 34 17.45 -7.23 3.78
CA GLY A 34 18.48 -7.11 4.82
C GLY A 34 18.46 -8.27 5.82
N GLU A 35 17.29 -8.74 6.23
CA GLU A 35 17.16 -9.90 7.11
C GLU A 35 17.54 -11.22 6.40
N GLU A 36 17.22 -11.36 5.10
CA GLU A 36 17.63 -12.53 4.30
C GLU A 36 19.16 -12.58 4.11
N GLU A 37 19.80 -11.43 3.91
CA GLU A 37 21.27 -11.32 3.89
C GLU A 37 21.89 -11.66 5.26
N ALA A 38 21.30 -11.16 6.35
CA ALA A 38 21.75 -11.48 7.71
C ALA A 38 21.59 -12.97 8.05
N LEU A 39 20.52 -13.62 7.58
CA LEU A 39 20.34 -15.06 7.71
C LEU A 39 21.42 -15.83 6.93
N ALA A 40 21.72 -15.41 5.69
CA ALA A 40 22.75 -16.06 4.88
C ALA A 40 24.13 -15.97 5.56
N GLN A 41 24.45 -14.83 6.19
CA GLN A 41 25.66 -14.65 6.98
C GLN A 41 25.68 -15.58 8.20
N ALA A 42 24.59 -15.63 8.97
CA ALA A 42 24.50 -16.50 10.15
C ALA A 42 24.61 -18.00 9.80
N GLN A 43 24.05 -18.43 8.66
CA GLN A 43 24.19 -19.80 8.17
C GLN A 43 25.62 -20.13 7.73
N ALA A 44 26.34 -19.17 7.13
CA ALA A 44 27.74 -19.34 6.80
C ALA A 44 28.62 -19.43 8.07
N GLU A 45 28.31 -18.64 9.09
CA GLU A 45 28.99 -18.73 10.39
C GLU A 45 28.72 -20.07 11.08
N GLU A 46 27.47 -20.56 11.05
CA GLU A 46 27.09 -21.87 11.57
C GLU A 46 27.85 -23.01 10.86
N SER A 47 27.93 -22.97 9.54
CA SER A 47 28.65 -24.00 8.77
C SER A 47 30.15 -23.99 9.09
N HIS A 48 30.77 -22.81 9.13
CA HIS A 48 32.17 -22.67 9.53
C HIS A 48 32.43 -23.16 10.96
N ALA A 49 31.54 -22.85 11.91
CA ALA A 49 31.66 -23.31 13.29
C ALA A 49 31.54 -24.84 13.39
N ARG A 50 30.61 -25.45 12.66
CA ARG A 50 30.44 -26.92 12.60
C ARG A 50 31.63 -27.62 11.94
N ASP A 51 32.18 -27.06 10.88
CA ASP A 51 33.38 -27.61 10.23
C ASP A 51 34.60 -27.53 11.15
N ALA A 52 34.77 -26.41 11.86
CA ALA A 52 35.82 -26.26 12.86
C ALA A 52 35.67 -27.27 14.01
N GLU A 53 34.44 -27.46 14.53
CA GLU A 53 34.14 -28.46 15.54
C GLU A 53 34.46 -29.89 15.06
N ARG A 54 34.05 -30.23 13.83
CA ARG A 54 34.34 -31.54 13.22
C ARG A 54 35.84 -31.78 13.10
N ALA A 55 36.59 -30.80 12.60
CA ALA A 55 38.05 -30.89 12.50
C ALA A 55 38.73 -31.08 13.86
N ARG A 56 38.20 -30.46 14.94
CA ARG A 56 38.72 -30.67 16.31
C ARG A 56 38.42 -32.07 16.82
N ARG A 57 37.22 -32.60 16.57
CA ARG A 57 36.86 -33.99 16.90
C ARG A 57 37.73 -35.00 16.17
N GLU A 58 37.97 -34.80 14.88
CA GLU A 58 38.83 -35.66 14.07
C GLU A 58 40.29 -35.65 14.55
N ARG A 59 40.81 -34.48 14.95
CA ARG A 59 42.15 -34.36 15.55
C ARG A 59 42.24 -35.11 16.88
N LEU A 60 41.23 -34.97 17.75
CA LEU A 60 41.18 -35.72 19.00
C LEU A 60 41.15 -37.23 18.73
N ALA A 61 40.26 -37.70 17.85
CA ALA A 61 40.14 -39.11 17.49
C ALA A 61 41.45 -39.68 16.94
N SER A 62 42.13 -38.93 16.06
CA SER A 62 43.45 -39.30 15.51
C SER A 62 44.51 -39.39 16.59
N ALA A 63 44.57 -38.41 17.51
CA ALA A 63 45.55 -38.37 18.58
C ALA A 63 45.36 -39.51 19.60
N THR A 64 44.12 -39.97 19.81
CA THR A 64 43.78 -41.07 20.71
C THR A 64 43.71 -42.44 20.03
N SER A 65 43.99 -42.53 18.72
CA SER A 65 43.91 -43.79 17.97
C SER A 65 45.04 -44.77 18.34
N ALA A 66 44.75 -46.07 18.24
CA ALA A 66 45.74 -47.11 18.51
C ALA A 66 46.90 -47.02 17.50
N GLY A 67 48.13 -46.80 18.00
CA GLY A 67 49.34 -46.64 17.18
C GLY A 67 49.95 -45.23 17.18
N SER A 68 49.28 -44.24 17.81
CA SER A 68 49.88 -42.93 18.08
C SER A 68 50.71 -42.96 19.39
N CYS A 69 51.74 -42.10 19.48
CA CYS A 69 52.44 -41.84 20.73
C CYS A 69 51.51 -41.04 21.66
N PHE A 70 50.68 -41.75 22.44
CA PHE A 70 49.69 -41.12 23.31
C PHE A 70 50.34 -40.32 24.45
N VAL A 71 49.99 -39.03 24.55
CA VAL A 71 50.36 -38.15 25.66
C VAL A 71 49.09 -37.65 26.34
N ALA A 72 48.89 -38.01 27.61
CA ALA A 72 47.64 -37.74 28.33
C ALA A 72 47.28 -36.25 28.44
N ASN A 73 48.28 -35.36 28.60
CA ASN A 73 48.07 -33.91 28.64
C ASN A 73 47.53 -33.35 27.32
N ASP A 74 47.94 -33.91 26.18
CA ASP A 74 47.48 -33.47 24.86
C ASP A 74 46.03 -33.89 24.63
N ALA A 75 45.64 -35.07 25.10
CA ALA A 75 44.26 -35.54 25.05
C ALA A 75 43.31 -34.64 25.85
N ILE A 76 43.70 -34.22 27.06
CA ILE A 76 42.90 -33.29 27.89
C ILE A 76 42.75 -31.94 27.18
N THR A 77 43.84 -31.40 26.63
CA THR A 77 43.82 -30.12 25.92
C THR A 77 42.92 -30.19 24.68
N LEU A 78 43.02 -31.26 23.89
CA LEU A 78 42.17 -31.48 22.72
C LEU A 78 40.69 -31.66 23.10
N GLN A 79 40.40 -32.34 24.22
CA GLN A 79 39.05 -32.47 24.74
C GLN A 79 38.46 -31.10 25.10
N MET A 80 39.22 -30.23 25.77
CA MET A 80 38.79 -28.85 26.07
C MET A 80 38.49 -28.06 24.79
N LEU A 81 39.38 -28.11 23.80
CA LEU A 81 39.17 -27.43 22.52
C LEU A 81 37.94 -27.94 21.76
N VAL A 82 37.62 -29.23 21.87
CA VAL A 82 36.38 -29.80 21.32
C VAL A 82 35.16 -29.25 22.04
N SER A 83 35.18 -29.17 23.38
CA SER A 83 34.09 -28.59 24.16
C SER A 83 33.87 -27.10 23.86
N GLU A 84 34.94 -26.32 23.69
CA GLU A 84 34.85 -24.92 23.25
C GLU A 84 34.23 -24.79 21.86
N ALA A 85 34.66 -25.64 20.91
CA ALA A 85 34.13 -25.63 19.55
C ALA A 85 32.65 -26.04 19.50
N GLN A 86 32.23 -26.99 20.34
CA GLN A 86 30.82 -27.37 20.53
C GLN A 86 29.97 -26.21 21.08
N GLY A 87 30.51 -25.46 22.04
CA GLY A 87 29.83 -24.27 22.55
C GLY A 87 29.58 -23.23 21.46
N ARG A 88 30.63 -22.94 20.66
CA ARG A 88 30.54 -21.99 19.55
C ARG A 88 29.60 -22.43 18.43
N SER A 89 29.60 -23.70 18.05
CA SER A 89 28.67 -24.20 17.03
C SER A 89 27.22 -24.17 17.50
N ALA A 90 26.96 -24.50 18.77
CA ALA A 90 25.63 -24.40 19.37
C ALA A 90 25.15 -22.95 19.53
N GLU A 91 26.06 -22.00 19.74
CA GLU A 91 25.75 -20.56 19.70
C GLU A 91 25.42 -20.10 18.27
N ALA A 92 26.24 -20.48 17.29
CA ALA A 92 26.01 -20.13 15.89
C ALA A 92 24.69 -20.70 15.35
N GLU A 93 24.34 -21.94 15.70
CA GLU A 93 23.05 -22.54 15.36
C GLU A 93 21.86 -21.76 15.96
N ARG A 94 21.98 -21.32 17.22
CA ARG A 94 20.96 -20.46 17.84
C ARG A 94 20.83 -19.12 17.12
N HIS A 95 21.94 -18.51 16.71
CA HIS A 95 21.92 -17.26 15.94
C HIS A 95 21.27 -17.45 14.56
N ALA A 96 21.58 -18.53 13.84
CA ALA A 96 20.94 -18.85 12.57
C ALA A 96 19.42 -19.06 12.73
N ALA A 97 18.99 -19.79 13.77
CA ALA A 97 17.57 -19.98 14.08
C ALA A 97 16.86 -18.66 14.41
N GLN A 98 17.50 -17.76 15.17
CA GLN A 98 16.96 -16.42 15.45
C GLN A 98 16.86 -15.58 14.17
N ALA A 99 17.88 -15.61 13.32
CA ALA A 99 17.85 -14.89 12.03
C ALA A 99 16.72 -15.41 11.12
N GLN A 100 16.50 -16.73 11.10
CA GLN A 100 15.38 -17.34 10.38
C GLN A 100 14.03 -16.81 10.89
N GLY A 101 13.85 -16.74 12.21
CA GLY A 101 12.65 -16.16 12.82
C GLY A 101 12.43 -14.69 12.44
N ARG A 102 13.49 -13.89 12.30
CA ARG A 102 13.40 -12.49 11.83
C ARG A 102 12.97 -12.41 10.37
N VAL A 103 13.51 -13.27 9.50
CA VAL A 103 13.08 -13.36 8.09
C VAL A 103 11.60 -13.70 7.99
N GLU A 104 11.12 -14.66 8.77
CA GLU A 104 9.68 -15.02 8.80
C GLU A 104 8.80 -13.86 9.27
N ALA A 105 9.22 -13.15 10.32
CA ALA A 105 8.51 -11.95 10.79
C ALA A 105 8.51 -10.84 9.73
N ALA A 106 9.63 -10.61 9.04
CA ALA A 106 9.74 -9.62 7.96
C ALA A 106 8.85 -9.99 6.76
N ARG A 107 8.78 -11.28 6.38
CA ARG A 107 7.86 -11.77 5.34
C ARG A 107 6.41 -11.50 5.69
N GLU A 108 6.04 -11.73 6.95
CA GLU A 108 4.69 -11.43 7.40
C GLU A 108 4.39 -9.92 7.39
N GLN A 109 5.35 -9.08 7.78
CA GLN A 109 5.20 -7.63 7.63
C GLN A 109 4.96 -7.21 6.19
N VAL A 110 5.72 -7.75 5.22
CA VAL A 110 5.51 -7.47 3.79
C VAL A 110 4.09 -7.84 3.37
N ARG A 111 3.58 -9.02 3.76
CA ARG A 111 2.20 -9.44 3.46
C ARG A 111 1.16 -8.49 4.05
N LEU A 112 1.34 -8.07 5.31
CA LEU A 112 0.44 -7.13 5.97
C LEU A 112 0.44 -5.75 5.28
N ARG A 113 1.61 -5.28 4.82
CA ARG A 113 1.72 -4.01 4.07
C ARG A 113 1.12 -4.11 2.68
N ASP A 114 1.30 -5.22 1.97
CA ASP A 114 0.65 -5.46 0.67
C ASP A 114 -0.88 -5.44 0.81
N ALA A 115 -1.42 -6.11 1.84
CA ALA A 115 -2.85 -6.08 2.13
C ALA A 115 -3.35 -4.66 2.45
N ALA A 116 -2.55 -3.86 3.17
CA ALA A 116 -2.86 -2.46 3.47
C ALA A 116 -2.88 -1.58 2.22
N VAL A 117 -1.93 -1.77 1.28
CA VAL A 117 -1.89 -1.09 -0.02
C VAL A 117 -3.15 -1.41 -0.83
N ARG A 118 -3.48 -2.69 -0.99
CA ARG A 118 -4.69 -3.11 -1.71
C ARG A 118 -5.96 -2.51 -1.10
N ARG A 119 -6.05 -2.46 0.23
CA ARG A 119 -7.17 -1.82 0.93
C ARG A 119 -7.21 -0.31 0.65
N ALA A 120 -6.08 0.38 0.67
CA ALA A 120 -6.00 1.81 0.39
C ALA A 120 -6.41 2.14 -1.07
N GLN A 121 -5.95 1.33 -2.03
CA GLN A 121 -6.30 1.45 -3.45
C GLN A 121 -7.82 1.29 -3.67
N ARG A 122 -8.44 0.22 -3.12
CA ARG A 122 -9.91 0.04 -3.20
C ARG A 122 -10.69 1.21 -2.60
N GLN A 123 -10.21 1.77 -1.49
CA GLN A 123 -10.86 2.94 -0.87
C GLN A 123 -10.74 4.19 -1.74
N LEU A 124 -9.60 4.37 -2.41
CA LEU A 124 -9.39 5.48 -3.33
C LEU A 124 -10.32 5.35 -4.55
N GLU A 125 -10.37 4.17 -5.16
CA GLU A 125 -11.26 3.86 -6.30
C GLU A 125 -12.73 4.13 -5.94
N ALA A 126 -13.22 3.55 -4.84
CA ALA A 126 -14.59 3.79 -4.39
C ALA A 126 -14.89 5.28 -4.11
N THR A 127 -13.88 6.06 -3.70
CA THR A 127 -14.06 7.51 -3.51
C THR A 127 -14.07 8.27 -4.84
N ARG A 128 -13.29 7.83 -5.83
CA ARG A 128 -13.29 8.39 -7.19
C ARG A 128 -14.63 8.13 -7.87
N GLU A 129 -15.16 6.92 -7.80
CA GLU A 129 -16.48 6.56 -8.32
C GLU A 129 -17.59 7.44 -7.71
N ARG A 130 -17.56 7.66 -6.39
CA ARG A 130 -18.50 8.57 -5.72
C ARG A 130 -18.38 10.01 -6.21
N LEU A 131 -17.16 10.48 -6.47
CA LEU A 131 -16.94 11.82 -7.02
C LEU A 131 -17.49 11.92 -8.45
N GLU A 132 -17.25 10.92 -9.28
CA GLU A 132 -17.76 10.86 -10.66
C GLU A 132 -19.29 10.85 -10.68
N GLN A 133 -19.92 10.03 -9.83
CA GLN A 133 -21.38 10.02 -9.68
C GLN A 133 -21.92 11.38 -9.23
N ALA A 134 -21.25 12.05 -8.29
CA ALA A 134 -21.66 13.37 -7.81
C ALA A 134 -21.49 14.47 -8.89
N LEU A 135 -20.47 14.37 -9.74
CA LEU A 135 -20.28 15.27 -10.87
C LEU A 135 -21.39 15.06 -11.91
N ALA A 136 -21.64 13.82 -12.31
CA ALA A 136 -22.67 13.50 -13.29
C ALA A 136 -24.09 13.87 -12.81
N ALA A 137 -24.36 13.75 -11.50
CA ALA A 137 -25.63 14.20 -10.92
C ALA A 137 -25.77 15.73 -10.92
N ALA A 138 -24.67 16.46 -10.68
CA ALA A 138 -24.68 17.92 -10.74
C ALA A 138 -24.81 18.45 -12.17
N GLU A 139 -24.20 17.79 -13.15
CA GLU A 139 -24.36 18.09 -14.58
C GLU A 139 -25.82 17.91 -15.01
N ARG A 140 -26.43 16.77 -14.69
CA ARG A 140 -27.86 16.53 -14.97
C ARG A 140 -28.78 17.55 -14.33
N ALA A 141 -28.58 17.86 -13.04
CA ALA A 141 -29.39 18.86 -12.36
C ALA A 141 -29.24 20.27 -12.95
N GLN A 142 -28.07 20.58 -13.54
CA GLN A 142 -27.85 21.84 -14.24
C GLN A 142 -28.54 21.85 -15.62
N GLU A 143 -28.50 20.75 -16.35
CA GLU A 143 -29.23 20.58 -17.62
C GLU A 143 -30.74 20.73 -17.38
N ASP A 144 -31.29 20.03 -16.38
CA ASP A 144 -32.71 20.11 -16.00
C ASP A 144 -33.12 21.56 -15.67
N ALA A 145 -32.31 22.27 -14.87
CA ALA A 145 -32.59 23.67 -14.50
C ALA A 145 -32.54 24.62 -15.72
N GLN A 146 -31.64 24.37 -16.68
CA GLN A 146 -31.54 25.17 -17.90
C GLN A 146 -32.74 24.95 -18.82
N ASP A 147 -33.22 23.71 -18.91
CA ASP A 147 -34.39 23.36 -19.70
C ASP A 147 -35.66 24.02 -19.11
N GLU A 148 -35.84 23.94 -17.78
CA GLU A 148 -36.94 24.62 -17.08
C GLU A 148 -36.90 26.15 -17.31
N GLU A 149 -35.73 26.79 -17.13
CA GLU A 149 -35.56 28.23 -17.37
C GLU A 149 -35.84 28.62 -18.83
N ALA A 150 -35.46 27.77 -19.79
CA ALA A 150 -35.73 27.99 -21.21
C ALA A 150 -37.23 27.91 -21.52
N GLU A 151 -37.95 26.95 -20.96
CA GLU A 151 -39.40 26.83 -21.08
C GLU A 151 -40.14 28.03 -20.49
N GLU A 152 -39.79 28.44 -19.27
CA GLU A 152 -40.37 29.62 -18.62
C GLU A 152 -40.14 30.90 -19.45
N THR A 153 -38.92 31.06 -19.97
CA THR A 153 -38.54 32.18 -20.84
C THR A 153 -39.33 32.16 -22.14
N ALA A 154 -39.51 30.99 -22.76
CA ALA A 154 -40.29 30.84 -23.99
C ALA A 154 -41.76 31.20 -23.76
N VAL A 155 -42.38 30.73 -22.67
CA VAL A 155 -43.75 31.07 -22.28
C VAL A 155 -43.87 32.58 -22.03
N ALA A 156 -42.93 33.18 -21.30
CA ALA A 156 -42.94 34.62 -21.04
C ALA A 156 -42.88 35.45 -22.34
N ARG A 157 -42.03 35.05 -23.29
CA ARG A 157 -41.95 35.68 -24.63
C ARG A 157 -43.24 35.52 -25.41
N MET A 158 -43.84 34.33 -25.42
CA MET A 158 -45.13 34.07 -26.09
C MET A 158 -46.25 34.94 -25.50
N LEU A 159 -46.34 35.04 -24.17
CA LEU A 159 -47.32 35.88 -23.49
C LEU A 159 -47.10 37.37 -23.76
N ALA A 160 -45.84 37.83 -23.81
CA ALA A 160 -45.52 39.20 -24.17
C ALA A 160 -45.91 39.52 -25.62
N ALA A 161 -45.61 38.63 -26.57
CA ALA A 161 -46.02 38.76 -27.96
C ALA A 161 -47.55 38.79 -28.11
N ALA A 162 -48.27 37.90 -27.41
CA ALA A 162 -49.74 37.88 -27.41
C ALA A 162 -50.34 39.18 -26.83
N ARG A 163 -49.72 39.77 -25.79
CA ARG A 163 -50.16 41.06 -25.22
C ARG A 163 -49.90 42.22 -26.19
N GLN A 164 -48.78 42.22 -26.91
CA GLN A 164 -48.48 43.24 -27.93
C GLN A 164 -49.44 43.15 -29.13
N GLY A 165 -49.71 41.94 -29.62
CA GLY A 165 -50.69 41.70 -30.70
C GLY A 165 -52.11 42.15 -30.34
N ARG A 166 -52.55 41.96 -29.09
CA ARG A 166 -53.83 42.49 -28.61
C ARG A 166 -53.85 44.02 -28.53
N ARG A 167 -52.75 44.66 -28.13
CA ARG A 167 -52.63 46.13 -28.04
C ARG A 167 -52.61 46.79 -29.43
N THR A 168 -51.97 46.18 -30.42
CA THR A 168 -51.97 46.67 -31.81
C THR A 168 -53.32 46.45 -32.48
N GLY A 169 -53.98 45.31 -32.25
CA GLY A 169 -55.35 45.05 -32.72
C GLY A 169 -56.39 46.01 -32.13
N ALA A 170 -56.29 46.34 -30.83
CA ALA A 170 -57.17 47.31 -30.18
C ALA A 170 -56.97 48.75 -30.69
N ARG A 171 -55.73 49.15 -31.01
CA ARG A 171 -55.43 50.45 -31.65
C ARG A 171 -55.94 50.53 -33.09
N SER A 172 -55.83 49.45 -33.86
CA SER A 172 -56.36 49.38 -35.23
C SER A 172 -57.90 49.39 -35.26
N GLY A 173 -58.56 48.76 -34.29
CA GLY A 173 -60.02 48.81 -34.14
C GLY A 173 -60.56 50.18 -33.70
N ALA A 174 -59.84 50.89 -32.82
CA ALA A 174 -60.23 52.23 -32.39
C ALA A 174 -60.06 53.30 -33.49
N SER A 175 -59.04 53.21 -34.34
CA SER A 175 -58.90 54.11 -35.50
C SER A 175 -59.96 53.90 -36.58
N ARG A 176 -60.60 52.72 -36.65
CA ARG A 176 -61.67 52.43 -37.62
C ARG A 176 -63.06 52.88 -37.16
N ALA A 177 -63.20 53.32 -35.91
CA ALA A 177 -64.46 53.80 -35.32
C ALA A 177 -64.59 55.34 -35.31
N VAL A 178 -63.62 56.07 -35.88
CA VAL A 178 -63.58 57.55 -35.90
C VAL A 178 -63.87 58.13 -37.30
N GLU A 179 -64.10 57.30 -38.31
CA GLU A 179 -64.65 57.75 -39.60
C GLU A 179 -66.15 57.40 -39.68
N VAL A 180 -67.00 58.30 -39.17
CA VAL A 180 -68.42 58.44 -39.54
C VAL A 180 -68.72 59.93 -39.67
#